data_AF-A0A8J6NA97-F1
#
_entry.id   AF-A0A8J6NA97-F1
#
_cell.length_a   1.000
_cell.length_b   1.000
_cell.length_c   1.000
_cell.angle_alpha   90.00
_cell.angle_beta   90.00
_cell.angle_gamma   90.00
#
_symmetry.space_group_name_H-M   'P 1'
#
loop_
_entity.id
_entity.type
_entity.pdbx_description
1 polymer ?
#
loop_
_entity_poly.entity_id
_entity_poly.type
_entity_poly.pdbx_seq_one_letter_code
_entity_poly.pdbx_strand_id
1 'polypeptide(L)' 'MTQEKTKKVCPTCQGKKVLAGVCECSSEWRGTQSDDEWEDCQCTPEQKCPACLGTGYVEE' A
#
# COMPACT_ATOMS: atom_id res chain seq x y z
N MET A 1 26.46 9.98 26.25
CA MET A 1 25.98 8.79 25.52
C MET A 1 24.83 9.25 24.66
N THR A 2 25.05 9.40 23.37
CA THR A 2 24.07 9.95 22.42
C THR A 2 23.11 8.82 22.07
N GLN A 3 21.85 8.91 22.51
CA GLN A 3 20.79 7.99 22.10
C GLN A 3 20.63 8.08 20.59
N GLU A 4 21.23 7.15 19.85
CA GLU A 4 20.94 6.95 18.45
C GLU A 4 19.49 6.48 18.38
N LYS A 5 18.58 7.39 18.01
CA LYS A 5 17.21 7.03 17.64
C LYS A 5 17.32 6.16 16.38
N THR A 6 17.45 4.85 16.55
CA THR A 6 17.44 3.88 15.47
C THR A 6 16.08 3.91 14.82
N LYS A 7 15.94 4.71 13.77
CA LYS A 7 14.75 4.71 12.91
C LYS A 7 14.71 3.35 12.22
N LYS A 8 13.86 2.46 12.71
CA LYS A 8 13.70 1.13 12.14
C LYS A 8 12.89 1.26 10.87
N VAL A 9 13.34 0.63 9.79
CA VAL A 9 12.56 0.58 8.54
C VAL A 9 11.20 -0.02 8.86
N CYS A 10 10.13 0.64 8.43
CA CYS A 10 8.78 0.17 8.72
C CYS A 10 8.61 -1.23 8.11
N PRO A 11 8.38 -2.28 8.91
CA PRO A 11 8.30 -3.65 8.40
C PRO A 11 7.08 -3.87 7.51
N THR A 12 6.00 -3.10 7.74
CA THR A 12 4.73 -3.22 7.02
C THR A 12 4.82 -2.77 5.57
N CYS A 13 5.52 -1.67 5.29
CA CYS A 13 5.74 -1.18 3.91
C CYS A 13 7.18 -1.35 3.44
N GLN A 14 8.06 -1.93 4.26
CA GLN A 14 9.49 -2.09 3.99
C GLN A 14 10.17 -0.79 3.54
N GLY A 15 9.77 0.35 4.14
CA GLY A 15 10.29 1.67 3.78
C GLY A 15 9.62 2.33 2.57
N LYS A 16 8.69 1.66 1.87
CA LYS A 16 8.00 2.21 0.69
C LYS A 16 7.01 3.32 1.00
N LYS A 17 6.69 3.57 2.28
CA LYS A 17 5.74 4.61 2.77
C LYS A 17 4.28 4.36 2.39
N VAL A 18 4.03 3.71 1.27
CA VAL A 18 2.73 3.27 0.78
C VAL A 18 2.68 1.75 0.71
N LEU A 19 1.48 1.20 0.81
CA LEU A 19 1.15 -0.17 0.48
C LEU A 19 0.75 -0.18 -0.98
N ALA A 20 1.44 -1.01 -1.76
CA ALA A 20 1.16 -1.15 -3.18
C ALA A 20 -0.29 -1.61 -3.36
N GLY A 21 -0.98 -0.94 -4.28
CA GLY A 21 -2.26 -1.39 -4.78
C GLY A 21 -2.15 -2.82 -5.33
N VAL A 22 -3.16 -3.62 -5.08
CA VAL A 22 -3.29 -4.96 -5.67
C VAL A 22 -4.27 -4.85 -6.82
N CYS A 23 -3.90 -5.36 -7.99
CA CYS A 23 -4.81 -5.48 -9.10
C CYS A 23 -5.22 -6.94 -9.28
N GLU A 24 -6.49 -7.22 -9.03
CA GLU A 24 -7.06 -8.56 -9.17
C GLU A 24 -7.87 -8.62 -10.45
N CYS A 25 -7.35 -9.36 -11.44
CA CYS A 25 -8.06 -9.67 -12.68
C CYS A 25 -8.65 -11.07 -12.53
N SER A 26 -9.96 -11.14 -12.32
CA SER A 26 -10.65 -12.40 -12.08
C SER A 26 -11.88 -12.49 -12.97
N SER A 27 -11.95 -13.54 -13.80
CA SER A 27 -13.10 -13.79 -14.68
C SER A 27 -14.41 -14.07 -13.92
N GLU A 28 -14.32 -14.34 -12.61
CA GLU A 28 -15.45 -14.50 -11.70
C GLU A 28 -16.04 -13.14 -11.26
N TRP A 29 -15.28 -12.04 -11.40
CA TRP A 29 -15.64 -10.69 -10.96
C TRP A 29 -16.16 -9.88 -12.15
N ARG A 30 -17.20 -10.41 -12.80
CA ARG A 30 -18.01 -9.69 -13.80
C ARG A 30 -18.83 -8.60 -13.10
N GLY A 31 -18.24 -7.45 -12.76
CA GLY A 31 -19.07 -6.30 -12.43
C GLY A 31 -18.54 -5.28 -11.44
N THR A 32 -17.55 -4.49 -11.84
CA THR A 32 -17.69 -3.06 -11.55
C THR A 32 -17.62 -2.29 -12.86
N GLN A 33 -18.67 -1.52 -13.11
CA GLN A 33 -18.74 -0.60 -14.24
C GLN A 33 -18.04 0.67 -13.78
N SER A 34 -16.82 0.89 -14.25
CA SER A 34 -16.13 2.17 -14.06
C SER A 34 -15.98 2.81 -15.44
N ASP A 35 -16.81 3.83 -15.69
CA ASP A 35 -16.72 4.74 -16.84
C ASP A 35 -16.54 4.04 -18.21
N ASP A 36 -17.64 3.47 -18.75
CA ASP A 36 -17.80 3.01 -20.14
C ASP A 36 -16.90 1.84 -20.63
N GLU A 37 -15.84 1.44 -19.89
CA GLU A 37 -15.05 0.24 -20.16
C GLU A 37 -15.25 -0.86 -19.10
N TRP A 38 -15.36 -2.10 -19.57
CA TRP A 38 -15.41 -3.27 -18.69
C TRP A 38 -13.99 -3.62 -18.27
N GLU A 39 -13.54 -3.06 -17.15
CA GLU A 39 -12.26 -3.46 -16.56
C GLU A 39 -12.43 -4.82 -15.83
N ASP A 40 -11.98 -5.91 -16.47
CA ASP A 40 -11.90 -7.26 -15.88
C ASP A 40 -10.95 -7.30 -14.66
N CYS A 41 -10.17 -6.23 -14.48
CA CYS A 41 -9.20 -6.04 -13.42
C CYS A 41 -9.67 -4.98 -12.43
N GLN A 42 -9.84 -5.37 -11.17
CA GLN A 42 -10.09 -4.45 -10.07
C GLN A 42 -8.77 -4.05 -9.42
N CYS A 43 -8.27 -2.87 -9.78
CA CYS A 43 -7.07 -2.30 -9.16
C CYS A 43 -7.46 -1.49 -7.91
N THR A 44 -6.96 -1.91 -6.75
CA THR A 44 -6.99 -1.06 -5.56
C THR A 44 -5.89 0.00 -5.66
N PRO A 45 -6.17 1.28 -5.35
CA PRO A 45 -5.16 2.32 -5.38
C PRO A 45 -4.14 2.13 -4.26
N GLU A 46 -2.90 2.60 -4.46
CA GLU A 46 -1.89 2.61 -3.40
C GLU A 46 -2.39 3.35 -2.16
N GLN A 47 -2.23 2.72 -1.00
CA GLN A 47 -2.72 3.28 0.26
C GLN A 47 -1.54 3.71 1.13
N LYS A 48 -1.67 4.82 1.85
CA LYS A 48 -0.63 5.25 2.79
C LYS A 48 -0.43 4.17 3.85
N CYS A 49 0.83 3.77 4.10
CA CYS A 49 1.11 2.74 5.10
C CYS A 49 0.65 3.23 6.48
N PRO A 50 -0.31 2.55 7.13
CA PRO A 50 -0.86 3.00 8.41
C PRO A 50 0.15 2.85 9.56
N ALA A 51 1.06 1.88 9.46
CA ALA A 51 2.05 1.60 10.51
C ALA A 51 3.10 2.70 10.67
N CYS A 52 3.47 3.37 9.57
CA CYS A 52 4.42 4.49 9.60
C CYS A 52 3.78 5.80 9.15
N LEU A 53 2.48 5.85 8.89
CA LEU A 53 1.75 7.02 8.38
C LEU A 53 2.42 7.69 7.16
N GLY A 54 3.09 6.89 6.33
CA GLY A 54 3.86 7.36 5.17
C GLY A 54 5.25 7.95 5.45
N THR A 55 5.81 7.79 6.64
CA THR A 55 7.20 8.18 6.93
C THR A 55 8.21 7.16 6.39
N GLY A 56 7.83 5.88 6.31
CA GLY A 56 8.67 4.75 5.88
C GLY A 56 9.50 4.14 7.02
N TYR A 57 9.42 4.71 8.22
CA TYR A 57 10.19 4.29 9.39
C TYR A 57 9.30 4.31 10.62
N VAL A 58 9.54 3.38 11.55
CA VAL A 58 8.94 3.38 12.87
C VAL A 58 10.01 3.78 13.88
N GLU A 59 9.65 4.66 14.81
CA GLU A 59 10.49 4.96 15.96
C GLU A 59 10.31 3.79 16.94
N GLU A 60 11.41 3.12 17.28
CA GLU A 60 11.45 2.09 18.32
C GLU A 60 11.76 2.72 19.67
#